data_AF-A0A563DE06-F1
#
_entry.id   AF-A0A563DE06-F1
#
_cell.length_a   1.000
_cell.length_b   1.000
_cell.length_c   1.000
_cell.angle_alpha   90.00
_cell.angle_beta   90.00
_cell.angle_gamma   90.00
#
_symmetry.space_group_name_H-M   'P 1'
#
loop_
_entity.id
_entity.type
_entity.pdbx_description
1 polymer ?
#
loop_
_entity_poly.entity_id
_entity_poly.type
_entity_poly.pdbx_seq_one_letter_code
_entity_poly.pdbx_strand_id
1 'polypeptide(L)'
;MKTTSILKKVIRVLDSSCKQELIKQGHSLTGALEKSIRGDVKNTKAEGYMLDYGFIVDKGVKSNKIPFNGTGKSGAKSSKYITSLINYFKIKGLSEAEAKKAAFATAYVQKKEGMSTKSSSRFSKNNKRQNFLDSALTDSEPKVDKIILSGIEEIFDKEFNKQKSEII
;
A
#
# COMPACT_ATOMS: atom_id res chain seq x y z
N MET A 1 8.04 -28.12 1.76
CA MET A 1 7.33 -28.38 3.04
C MET A 1 5.85 -28.03 2.88
N LYS A 2 4.94 -28.80 3.48
CA LYS A 2 3.48 -28.59 3.37
C LYS A 2 3.06 -27.18 3.85
N THR A 3 3.71 -26.67 4.90
CA THR A 3 3.53 -25.31 5.46
C THR A 3 3.83 -24.19 4.46
N THR A 4 4.82 -24.38 3.57
CA THR A 4 5.16 -23.40 2.53
C THR A 4 4.00 -23.20 1.55
N SER A 5 3.20 -24.24 1.27
CA SER A 5 2.02 -24.13 0.39
C SER A 5 0.92 -23.27 1.03
N ILE A 6 0.68 -23.45 2.33
CA ILE A 6 -0.29 -22.65 3.11
C ILE A 6 0.13 -21.18 3.10
N LEU A 7 1.39 -20.88 3.44
CA LEU A 7 1.92 -19.52 3.45
C LEU A 7 1.85 -18.85 2.07
N LYS A 8 2.07 -19.60 0.98
CA LYS A 8 1.91 -19.08 -0.39
C LYS A 8 0.45 -18.70 -0.70
N LYS A 9 -0.53 -19.46 -0.20
CA LYS A 9 -1.95 -19.11 -0.34
C LYS A 9 -2.28 -17.85 0.45
N VAL A 10 -1.81 -17.75 1.70
CA VAL A 10 -1.99 -16.57 2.56
C VAL A 10 -1.40 -15.32 1.90
N ILE A 11 -0.14 -15.37 1.45
CA ILE A 11 0.52 -14.22 0.80
C ILE A 11 -0.25 -13.74 -0.43
N ARG A 12 -0.77 -14.65 -1.27
CA ARG A 12 -1.57 -14.24 -2.44
C ARG A 12 -2.83 -13.49 -2.05
N VAL A 13 -3.47 -13.87 -0.94
CA VAL A 13 -4.63 -13.14 -0.41
C VAL A 13 -4.20 -11.76 0.06
N LEU A 14 -3.14 -11.67 0.87
CA LEU A 14 -2.65 -10.40 1.40
C LEU A 14 -2.21 -9.43 0.29
N ASP A 15 -1.45 -9.91 -0.70
CA ASP A 15 -1.04 -9.11 -1.87
C ASP A 15 -2.25 -8.53 -2.61
N SER A 16 -3.26 -9.38 -2.85
CA SER A 16 -4.49 -8.95 -3.53
C SER A 16 -5.26 -7.92 -2.70
N SER A 17 -5.39 -8.15 -1.40
CA SER A 17 -6.11 -7.24 -0.51
C SER A 17 -5.42 -5.89 -0.38
N CYS A 18 -4.09 -5.86 -0.21
CA CYS A 18 -3.30 -4.63 -0.18
C CYS A 18 -3.47 -3.81 -1.47
N LYS A 19 -3.41 -4.47 -2.64
CA LYS A 19 -3.63 -3.81 -3.94
C LYS A 19 -5.03 -3.23 -4.04
N GLN A 20 -6.04 -4.01 -3.69
CA GLN A 20 -7.44 -3.58 -3.75
C GLN A 20 -7.71 -2.40 -2.80
N GLU A 21 -7.19 -2.44 -1.58
CA GLU A 21 -7.36 -1.35 -0.63
C GLU A 21 -6.64 -0.08 -1.08
N LEU A 22 -5.42 -0.20 -1.61
CA LEU A 22 -4.70 0.92 -2.23
C LEU A 22 -5.51 1.58 -3.35
N ILE A 23 -6.13 0.78 -4.23
CA ILE A 23 -7.01 1.27 -5.31
C ILE A 23 -8.27 1.94 -4.74
N LYS A 24 -8.93 1.32 -3.74
CA LYS A 24 -10.13 1.87 -3.08
C LYS A 24 -9.83 3.23 -2.43
N GLN A 25 -8.64 3.42 -1.89
CA GLN A 25 -8.18 4.69 -1.34
C GLN A 25 -7.80 5.73 -2.41
N GLY A 26 -7.92 5.41 -3.70
CA GLY A 26 -7.68 6.35 -4.79
C GLY A 26 -6.21 6.54 -5.16
N HIS A 27 -5.33 5.61 -4.78
CA HIS A 27 -3.88 5.69 -5.01
C HIS A 27 -3.42 4.98 -6.29
N SER A 28 -4.31 4.82 -7.28
CA SER A 28 -3.96 4.26 -8.60
C SER A 28 -3.87 5.36 -9.66
N LEU A 29 -2.67 5.57 -10.18
CA LEU A 29 -2.38 6.47 -11.31
C LEU A 29 -1.65 5.74 -12.44
N THR A 30 -0.37 5.40 -12.22
CA THR A 30 0.43 4.61 -13.17
C THR A 30 0.36 3.11 -12.90
N GLY A 31 -0.22 2.72 -11.76
CA GLY A 31 -0.19 1.35 -11.24
C GLY A 31 1.19 0.90 -10.71
N ALA A 32 2.21 1.77 -10.66
CA ALA A 32 3.56 1.35 -10.25
C ALA A 32 3.62 0.81 -8.81
N LEU A 33 2.99 1.51 -7.84
CA LEU A 33 2.95 1.04 -6.46
C LEU A 33 2.19 -0.28 -6.34
N GLU A 34 1.00 -0.34 -6.93
CA GLU A 34 0.16 -1.54 -6.96
C GLU A 34 0.91 -2.75 -7.52
N LYS A 35 1.58 -2.59 -8.67
CA LYS A 35 2.37 -3.66 -9.32
C LYS A 35 3.59 -4.07 -8.49
N SER A 36 4.13 -3.17 -7.68
CA SER A 36 5.28 -3.46 -6.82
C SER A 36 4.92 -4.29 -5.57
N ILE A 37 3.65 -4.29 -5.16
CA ILE A 37 3.19 -5.08 -4.01
C ILE A 37 3.31 -6.56 -4.36
N ARG A 38 4.19 -7.25 -3.63
CA ARG A 38 4.40 -8.69 -3.76
C ARG A 38 4.84 -9.28 -2.44
N GLY A 39 4.38 -10.48 -2.14
CA GLY A 39 4.89 -11.28 -1.06
C GLY A 39 5.80 -12.41 -1.56
N ASP A 40 6.67 -12.85 -0.69
CA ASP A 40 7.55 -13.99 -0.89
C ASP A 40 7.49 -14.91 0.33
N VAL A 41 7.71 -16.20 0.10
CA VAL A 41 7.71 -17.22 1.16
C VAL A 41 9.05 -17.93 1.14
N LYS A 42 9.83 -17.70 2.20
CA LYS A 42 11.13 -18.34 2.41
C LYS A 42 11.04 -19.26 3.63
N ASN A 43 11.14 -20.56 3.38
CA ASN A 43 11.00 -21.61 4.41
C ASN A 43 9.64 -21.52 5.13
N THR A 44 9.67 -21.04 6.38
CA THR A 44 8.53 -20.85 7.28
C THR A 44 8.17 -19.38 7.47
N LYS A 45 8.79 -18.47 6.72
CA LYS A 45 8.56 -17.01 6.80
C LYS A 45 7.85 -16.52 5.55
N ALA A 46 6.94 -15.58 5.76
CA ALA A 46 6.28 -14.81 4.72
C ALA A 46 6.75 -13.35 4.84
N GLU A 47 7.19 -12.76 3.73
CA GLU A 47 7.72 -11.40 3.65
C GLU A 47 6.94 -10.61 2.60
N GLY A 48 6.61 -9.35 2.89
CA GLY A 48 5.95 -8.44 1.95
C GLY A 48 6.90 -7.35 1.46
N TYR A 49 6.77 -6.98 0.19
CA TYR A 49 7.58 -5.97 -0.47
C TYR A 49 6.71 -4.98 -1.22
N MET A 50 7.12 -3.71 -1.23
CA MET A 50 6.54 -2.64 -2.05
C MET A 50 7.61 -1.57 -2.31
N LEU A 51 7.37 -0.67 -3.26
CA LEU A 51 8.22 0.52 -3.44
C LEU A 51 8.20 1.39 -2.17
N ASP A 52 9.36 1.94 -1.79
CA ASP A 52 9.56 2.69 -0.54
C ASP A 52 8.55 3.82 -0.32
N TYR A 53 8.19 4.54 -1.39
CA TYR A 53 7.21 5.62 -1.28
C TYR A 53 5.80 5.13 -0.88
N GLY A 54 5.55 3.82 -0.92
CA GLY A 54 4.35 3.19 -0.38
C GLY A 54 4.15 3.50 1.12
N PHE A 55 5.23 3.63 1.90
CA PHE A 55 5.13 4.04 3.31
C PHE A 55 4.64 5.47 3.47
N ILE A 56 5.06 6.36 2.57
CA ILE A 56 4.60 7.75 2.55
C ILE A 56 3.11 7.81 2.14
N VAL A 57 2.66 6.93 1.25
CA VAL A 57 1.26 6.81 0.86
C VAL A 57 0.41 6.22 2.00
N ASP A 58 0.93 5.21 2.69
CA ASP A 58 0.27 4.55 3.81
C ASP A 58 0.12 5.48 5.03
N LYS A 59 1.22 6.07 5.50
CA LYS A 59 1.22 6.86 6.75
C LYS A 59 0.99 8.34 6.52
N GLY A 60 1.18 8.82 5.30
CA GLY A 60 1.18 10.24 5.01
C GLY A 60 2.40 10.98 5.56
N VAL A 61 2.33 12.31 5.54
CA VAL A 61 3.38 13.20 6.02
C VAL A 61 2.73 14.33 6.82
N LYS A 62 3.24 14.56 8.03
CA LYS A 62 2.79 15.68 8.89
C LYS A 62 3.10 17.02 8.23
N SER A 63 2.26 18.03 8.46
CA SER A 63 2.37 19.39 7.90
C SER A 63 3.77 20.01 8.08
N ASN A 64 4.35 19.88 9.28
CA ASN A 64 5.69 20.40 9.60
C ASN A 64 6.83 19.64 8.89
N LYS A 65 6.58 18.46 8.33
CA LYS A 65 7.55 17.65 7.57
C LYS A 65 7.39 17.78 6.06
N ILE A 66 6.41 18.55 5.58
CA ILE A 66 6.30 18.84 4.15
C ILE A 66 7.48 19.71 3.72
N PRO A 67 8.27 19.27 2.71
CA PRO A 67 9.46 19.97 2.21
C PRO A 67 9.08 21.15 1.30
N PHE A 68 8.26 22.04 1.84
CA PHE A 68 7.78 23.27 1.23
C PHE A 68 7.73 24.36 2.31
N ASN A 69 8.35 25.50 2.03
CA ASN A 69 8.49 26.57 3.02
C ASN A 69 7.28 27.51 3.06
N GLY A 70 6.44 27.52 2.01
CA GLY A 70 5.24 28.38 1.94
C GLY A 70 5.53 29.88 1.75
N THR A 71 6.61 30.37 2.34
CA THR A 71 7.15 31.73 2.14
C THR A 71 8.16 31.70 0.99
N GLY A 72 8.11 32.71 0.12
CA GLY A 72 8.88 32.75 -1.13
C GLY A 72 10.40 32.64 -0.95
N LYS A 73 11.07 32.25 -2.06
CA LYS A 73 12.52 32.07 -2.29
C LYS A 73 13.28 31.40 -1.12
N SER A 74 13.29 30.07 -1.11
CA SER A 74 14.25 29.26 -0.35
C SER A 74 15.70 29.37 -0.86
N GLY A 75 16.00 30.29 -1.78
CA GLY A 75 17.28 30.40 -2.52
C GLY A 75 17.55 29.26 -3.51
N ALA A 76 16.83 28.14 -3.42
CA ALA A 76 17.02 26.99 -4.29
C ALA A 76 16.39 27.21 -5.69
N LYS A 77 17.15 26.92 -6.74
CA LYS A 77 16.68 26.99 -8.14
C LYS A 77 15.59 25.97 -8.47
N SER A 78 15.54 24.84 -7.75
CA SER A 78 14.54 23.79 -7.94
C SER A 78 14.23 23.05 -6.62
N SER A 79 13.05 22.43 -6.55
CA SER A 79 12.63 21.56 -5.44
C SER A 79 12.15 20.24 -6.01
N LYS A 80 12.81 19.13 -5.62
CA LYS A 80 12.43 17.78 -6.06
C LYS A 80 10.96 17.47 -5.74
N TYR A 81 10.47 17.93 -4.59
CA TYR A 81 9.09 17.75 -4.17
C TYR A 81 8.10 18.47 -5.10
N ILE A 82 8.35 19.75 -5.41
CA ILE A 82 7.51 20.52 -6.34
C ILE A 82 7.58 19.94 -7.75
N THR A 83 8.78 19.57 -8.22
CA THR A 83 8.95 18.92 -9.54
C THR A 83 8.14 17.63 -9.63
N SER A 84 8.15 16.79 -8.59
CA SER A 84 7.34 15.56 -8.55
C SER A 84 5.84 15.85 -8.56
N LEU A 85 5.38 16.89 -7.86
CA LEU A 85 3.97 17.31 -7.90
C LEU A 85 3.55 17.82 -9.29
N ILE A 86 4.41 18.59 -9.96
CA ILE A 86 4.17 19.04 -11.33
C ILE A 86 4.01 17.83 -12.25
N ASN A 87 4.95 16.88 -12.18
CA ASN A 87 4.88 15.66 -12.97
C ASN A 87 3.62 14.85 -12.69
N TYR A 88 3.21 14.74 -11.42
CA TYR A 88 1.95 14.08 -11.05
C TYR A 88 0.74 14.71 -11.77
N PHE A 89 0.63 16.04 -11.80
CA PHE A 89 -0.47 16.73 -12.47
C PHE A 89 -0.38 16.68 -14.01
N LYS A 90 0.82 16.63 -14.57
CA LYS A 90 1.02 16.40 -16.02
C LYS A 90 0.56 15.01 -16.44
N ILE A 91 0.87 13.98 -15.66
CA ILE A 91 0.39 12.61 -15.91
C ILE A 91 -1.14 12.54 -15.81
N LYS A 92 -1.76 13.41 -15.01
CA LYS A 92 -3.22 13.59 -14.94
C LYS A 92 -3.81 14.38 -16.13
N GLY A 93 -2.99 14.85 -17.07
CA GLY A 93 -3.42 15.51 -18.30
C GLY A 93 -3.39 17.05 -18.28
N LEU A 94 -2.87 17.68 -17.22
CA LEU A 94 -2.75 19.14 -17.18
C LEU A 94 -1.58 19.65 -18.04
N SER A 95 -1.75 20.82 -18.66
CA SER A 95 -0.65 21.53 -19.31
C SER A 95 0.44 21.93 -18.31
N GLU A 96 1.65 22.26 -18.78
CA GLU A 96 2.76 22.66 -17.89
C GLU A 96 2.39 23.83 -16.96
N ALA A 97 1.70 24.84 -17.48
CA ALA A 97 1.29 26.01 -16.71
C ALA A 97 0.23 25.66 -15.64
N GLU A 98 -0.75 24.84 -15.99
CA GLU A 98 -1.80 24.40 -15.07
C GLU A 98 -1.26 23.43 -14.02
N ALA A 99 -0.41 22.48 -14.42
CA ALA A 99 0.25 21.54 -13.53
C ALA A 99 1.11 22.26 -12.50
N LYS A 100 1.84 23.30 -12.90
CA LYS A 100 2.59 24.16 -11.99
C LYS A 100 1.68 24.85 -10.99
N LYS A 101 0.60 25.49 -11.44
CA LYS A 101 -0.39 26.12 -10.54
C LYS A 101 -0.98 25.11 -9.54
N ALA A 102 -1.41 23.95 -10.02
CA ALA A 102 -1.99 22.89 -9.20
C ALA A 102 -1.00 22.30 -8.18
N ALA A 103 0.27 22.12 -8.58
CA ALA A 103 1.34 21.64 -7.71
C ALA A 103 1.60 22.59 -6.54
N PHE A 104 1.76 23.89 -6.81
CA PHE A 104 1.93 24.88 -5.74
C PHE A 104 0.71 24.96 -4.84
N ALA A 105 -0.51 25.03 -5.40
CA ALA A 105 -1.74 25.06 -4.61
C ALA A 105 -1.83 23.83 -3.68
N THR A 106 -1.49 22.64 -4.19
CA THR A 106 -1.44 21.41 -3.38
C THR A 106 -0.37 21.49 -2.29
N ALA A 107 0.83 21.98 -2.60
CA ALA A 107 1.92 22.14 -1.64
C ALA A 107 1.55 23.12 -0.49
N TYR A 108 0.84 24.21 -0.81
CA TYR A 108 0.31 25.14 0.20
C TYR A 108 -0.68 24.46 1.15
N VAL A 109 -1.63 23.69 0.61
CA VAL A 109 -2.59 22.96 1.44
C VAL A 109 -1.90 21.87 2.26
N GLN A 110 -0.99 21.11 1.66
CA GLN A 110 -0.22 20.09 2.38
C GLN A 110 0.64 20.71 3.48
N LYS A 111 1.22 21.88 3.28
CA LYS A 111 1.98 22.56 4.33
C LYS A 111 1.11 22.97 5.53
N LYS A 112 -0.18 23.23 5.31
CA LYS A 112 -1.14 23.53 6.37
C LYS A 112 -1.68 22.27 7.05
N GLU A 113 -2.06 21.26 6.27
CA GLU A 113 -2.84 20.11 6.74
C GLU A 113 -2.02 18.82 6.90
N GLY A 114 -0.92 18.70 6.16
CA GLY A 114 -0.21 17.45 5.92
C GLY A 114 -0.69 16.74 4.65
N MET A 115 -0.13 15.56 4.43
CA MET A 115 -0.53 14.61 3.41
C MET A 115 -1.03 13.34 4.11
N SER A 116 -2.17 12.75 3.76
CA SER A 116 -3.16 13.21 2.79
C SER A 116 -3.91 14.45 3.28
N THR A 117 -4.35 15.33 2.38
CA THR A 117 -5.13 16.53 2.76
C THR A 117 -6.57 16.14 3.12
N LYS A 118 -7.27 16.95 3.91
CA LYS A 118 -8.65 16.64 4.35
C LYS A 118 -9.60 16.47 3.17
N SER A 119 -9.53 17.38 2.20
CA SER A 119 -10.37 17.37 1.01
C SER A 119 -10.08 16.22 0.05
N SER A 120 -8.98 15.48 0.26
CA SER A 120 -8.58 14.39 -0.63
C SER A 120 -9.45 13.13 -0.44
N SER A 121 -10.19 13.00 0.67
CA SER A 121 -11.13 11.89 0.89
C SER A 121 -12.16 11.74 -0.23
N ARG A 122 -12.56 12.82 -0.90
CA ARG A 122 -13.48 12.79 -2.05
C ARG A 122 -12.99 11.96 -3.24
N PHE A 123 -11.69 11.64 -3.29
CA PHE A 123 -11.09 10.83 -4.34
C PHE A 123 -10.95 9.35 -3.96
N SER A 124 -11.36 8.94 -2.76
CA SER A 124 -11.43 7.53 -2.38
C SER A 124 -12.86 7.01 -2.41
N LYS A 125 -12.99 5.70 -2.59
CA LYS A 125 -14.26 4.96 -2.58
C LYS A 125 -14.66 4.49 -1.18
N ASN A 126 -13.70 4.43 -0.26
CA ASN A 126 -13.88 3.91 1.09
C ASN A 126 -13.70 4.99 2.17
N ASN A 127 -13.68 6.28 1.78
CA ASN A 127 -13.45 7.43 2.65
C ASN A 127 -12.11 7.44 3.41
N LYS A 128 -11.19 6.49 3.11
CA LYS A 128 -9.84 6.42 3.66
C LYS A 128 -8.82 6.88 2.63
N ARG A 129 -7.67 7.39 3.09
CA ARG A 129 -6.55 7.85 2.25
C ARG A 129 -5.17 7.42 2.79
N GLN A 130 -5.16 6.70 3.91
CA GLN A 130 -4.00 6.26 4.67
C GLN A 130 -4.31 4.90 5.31
N ASN A 131 -3.28 4.22 5.84
CA ASN A 131 -3.34 2.93 6.51
C ASN A 131 -3.99 1.85 5.63
N PHE A 132 -3.59 1.79 4.36
CA PHE A 132 -4.06 0.78 3.43
C PHE A 132 -3.49 -0.60 3.78
N LEU A 133 -2.28 -0.66 4.35
CA LEU A 133 -1.70 -1.92 4.82
C LEU A 133 -2.50 -2.48 5.99
N ASP A 134 -2.70 -1.68 7.04
CA ASP A 134 -3.43 -2.11 8.23
C ASP A 134 -4.88 -2.47 7.87
N SER A 135 -5.55 -1.64 7.07
CA SER A 135 -6.92 -1.94 6.61
C SER A 135 -6.99 -3.24 5.80
N ALA A 136 -6.04 -3.48 4.89
CA ALA A 136 -6.02 -4.69 4.09
C ALA A 136 -5.74 -5.95 4.93
N LEU A 137 -4.87 -5.85 5.94
CA LEU A 137 -4.57 -6.96 6.85
C LEU A 137 -5.80 -7.31 7.68
N THR A 138 -6.42 -6.32 8.34
CA THR A 138 -7.65 -6.51 9.13
C THR A 138 -8.78 -7.09 8.28
N ASP A 139 -9.03 -6.54 7.10
CA ASP A 139 -10.12 -7.02 6.23
C ASP A 139 -9.86 -8.46 5.71
N SER A 140 -8.60 -8.90 5.68
CA SER A 140 -8.22 -10.23 5.18
C SER A 140 -8.16 -11.29 6.27
N GLU A 141 -8.13 -10.91 7.54
CA GLU A 141 -7.92 -11.79 8.69
C GLU A 141 -8.85 -13.02 8.68
N PRO A 142 -10.18 -12.91 8.48
CA PRO A 142 -11.05 -14.09 8.47
C PRO A 142 -10.71 -15.10 7.35
N LYS A 143 -10.23 -14.60 6.20
CA LYS A 143 -9.86 -15.43 5.05
C LYS A 143 -8.49 -16.07 5.27
N VAL A 144 -7.56 -15.36 5.90
CA VAL A 144 -6.25 -15.88 6.27
C VAL A 144 -6.41 -17.00 7.30
N ASP A 145 -7.21 -16.78 8.35
CA ASP A 145 -7.46 -17.78 9.38
C ASP A 145 -8.05 -19.06 8.80
N LYS A 146 -9.05 -18.93 7.93
CA LYS A 146 -9.63 -20.07 7.23
C LYS A 146 -8.59 -20.86 6.43
N ILE A 147 -7.69 -20.18 5.72
CA ILE A 147 -6.65 -20.84 4.92
C ILE A 147 -5.66 -21.58 5.82
N ILE A 148 -5.28 -20.99 6.95
CA ILE A 148 -4.34 -21.58 7.90
C ILE A 148 -4.98 -22.80 8.58
N LEU A 149 -6.18 -22.64 9.14
CA LEU A 149 -6.88 -23.71 9.87
C LEU A 149 -7.13 -24.93 8.97
N SER A 150 -7.75 -24.74 7.80
CA SER A 150 -7.98 -25.85 6.87
C SER A 150 -6.68 -26.49 6.36
N GLY A 151 -5.61 -25.70 6.22
CA GLY A 151 -4.31 -26.23 5.83
C GLY A 151 -3.66 -27.07 6.94
N ILE A 152 -3.84 -26.70 8.21
CA ILE A 152 -3.35 -27.46 9.36
C ILE A 152 -4.15 -28.76 9.53
N GLU A 153 -5.49 -28.69 9.40
CA GLU A 153 -6.37 -29.86 9.42
C GLU A 153 -5.94 -30.90 8.38
N GLU A 154 -5.72 -30.48 7.13
CA GLU A 154 -5.25 -31.37 6.05
C GLU A 154 -3.89 -32.02 6.38
N ILE A 155 -2.98 -31.27 7.02
CA ILE A 155 -1.70 -31.82 7.46
C ILE A 155 -1.91 -32.86 8.56
N PHE A 156 -2.72 -32.53 9.57
CA PHE A 156 -3.00 -33.39 10.72
C PHE A 156 -3.64 -34.71 10.27
N ASP A 157 -4.71 -34.66 9.48
CA ASP A 157 -5.41 -35.84 8.98
C ASP A 157 -4.50 -36.76 8.18
N LYS A 158 -3.61 -36.17 7.37
CA LYS A 158 -2.65 -36.94 6.58
C LYS A 158 -1.62 -37.66 7.46
N GLU A 159 -1.08 -37.00 8.49
CA GLU A 159 -0.13 -37.65 9.41
C GLU A 159 -0.82 -38.69 10.30
N PHE A 160 -2.02 -38.40 10.79
CA PHE A 160 -2.80 -39.33 11.60
C PHE A 160 -3.13 -40.62 10.83
N ASN A 161 -3.61 -40.50 9.60
CA ASN A 161 -3.93 -41.66 8.77
C ASN A 161 -2.69 -42.48 8.40
N LYS A 162 -1.55 -41.83 8.17
CA LYS A 162 -0.28 -42.51 7.91
C LYS A 162 0.13 -43.37 9.11
N GLN A 163 0.09 -42.82 10.33
CA GLN A 163 0.44 -43.57 11.54
C GLN A 163 -0.50 -44.76 11.77
N LYS A 164 -1.80 -44.58 11.50
CA LYS A 164 -2.78 -45.68 11.62
C LYS A 164 -2.50 -46.84 10.66
N SER A 165 -1.98 -46.54 9.46
CA SER A 165 -1.62 -47.57 8.47
C SER A 165 -0.29 -48.29 8.76
N GLU A 166 0.59 -47.71 9.58
CA GLU A 166 1.89 -48.30 9.96
C GLU A 166 1.80 -49.21 11.20
N ILE A 167 0.65 -49.26 11.87
CA ILE A 167 0.38 -50.08 13.07
C ILE A 167 -0.27 -51.44 12.73
N ILE A 168 -0.31 -51.83 11.44
CA ILE A 168 -0.79 -53.14 10.97
C ILE A 168 0.40 -53.90 10.39
#